data_AF-A0A7W6XY81-F1
#
_entry.id   AF-A0A7W6XY81-F1
#
_cell.length_a   1.000
_cell.length_b   1.000
_cell.length_c   1.000
_cell.angle_alpha   90.00
_cell.angle_beta   90.00
_cell.angle_gamma   90.00
#
_symmetry.space_group_name_H-M   'P 1'
#
loop_
_entity.id
_entity.type
_entity.pdbx_description
1 polymer ?
#
loop_
_entity_poly.entity_id
_entity_poly.type
_entity_poly.pdbx_seq_one_letter_code
_entity_poly.pdbx_strand_id
1 'polypeptide(L)'
;MMIYNLLENAQILLSFRVSRFHAPNAFEAAAPPSDVGEKIDMLAELREDNKTLVAIHRSAHETTSSHDDHATTSLIENWIDETERRLWFLFETTRRS
;
A
#
# COMPACT_ATOMS: atom_id res chain seq x y z
N MET A 1 8.71 -20.64 -1.56
CA MET A 1 7.46 -21.10 -0.91
C MET A 1 7.06 -20.22 0.29
N MET A 2 7.99 -19.55 0.99
CA MET A 2 7.64 -18.58 2.06
C MET A 2 7.09 -17.24 1.57
N ILE A 3 7.60 -16.70 0.45
CA ILE A 3 7.07 -15.45 -0.15
C ILE A 3 5.59 -15.61 -0.52
N TYR A 4 5.17 -16.77 -1.05
CA TYR A 4 3.75 -17.02 -1.35
C TYR A 4 2.88 -17.00 -0.11
N ASN A 5 3.35 -17.52 1.02
CA ASN A 5 2.61 -17.56 2.26
C ASN A 5 2.51 -16.16 2.89
N LEU A 6 3.57 -15.36 2.79
CA LEU A 6 3.56 -13.97 3.25
C LEU A 6 2.72 -13.07 2.32
N LEU A 7 2.77 -13.30 1.00
CA LEU A 7 1.92 -12.64 0.02
C LEU A 7 0.46 -13.08 0.16
N GLU A 8 0.14 -14.32 0.52
CA GLU A 8 -1.22 -14.76 0.84
C GLU A 8 -1.73 -14.06 2.09
N ASN A 9 -0.95 -14.01 3.17
CA ASN A 9 -1.34 -13.30 4.39
C ASN A 9 -1.48 -11.78 4.16
N ALA A 10 -0.60 -11.18 3.36
CA ALA A 10 -0.69 -9.79 2.95
C ALA A 10 -1.87 -9.55 1.98
N GLN A 11 -2.15 -10.49 1.06
CA GLN A 11 -3.30 -10.45 0.17
C GLN A 11 -4.62 -10.61 0.92
N ILE A 12 -4.67 -11.34 2.04
CA ILE A 12 -5.87 -11.43 2.89
C ILE A 12 -6.13 -10.10 3.59
N LEU A 13 -5.08 -9.42 4.07
CA LEU A 13 -5.20 -8.07 4.65
C LEU A 13 -5.54 -7.01 3.60
N LEU A 14 -4.93 -7.10 2.42
CA LEU A 14 -5.28 -6.28 1.26
C LEU A 14 -6.68 -6.61 0.74
N SER A 15 -7.14 -7.87 0.73
CA SER A 15 -8.49 -8.22 0.28
C SER A 15 -9.55 -7.75 1.29
N PHE A 16 -9.25 -7.76 2.59
CA PHE A 16 -10.16 -7.24 3.62
C PHE A 16 -10.28 -5.71 3.57
N ARG A 17 -9.17 -5.01 3.27
CA ARG A 17 -9.15 -3.56 3.02
C ARG A 17 -9.81 -3.20 1.68
N VAL A 18 -9.50 -3.95 0.62
CA VAL A 18 -10.11 -3.85 -0.71
C VAL A 18 -11.59 -4.22 -0.66
N SER A 19 -12.10 -4.99 0.31
CA SER A 19 -13.55 -5.15 0.49
C SER A 19 -14.29 -3.86 0.85
N ARG A 20 -13.60 -2.77 1.24
CA ARG A 20 -14.22 -1.43 1.29
C ARG A 20 -14.54 -0.86 -0.10
N PHE A 21 -13.96 -1.41 -1.18
CA PHE A 21 -14.40 -1.17 -2.56
C PHE A 21 -15.73 -1.87 -2.90
N HIS A 22 -16.34 -2.66 -2.01
CA HIS A 22 -17.61 -3.33 -2.28
C HIS A 22 -18.84 -2.46 -1.95
N ALA A 23 -18.85 -1.23 -2.47
CA ALA A 23 -20.08 -0.78 -3.12
C ALA A 23 -19.91 -1.19 -4.60
N PRO A 24 -20.63 -2.22 -5.10
CA PRO A 24 -20.50 -2.73 -6.47
C PRO A 24 -20.83 -1.70 -7.58
N ASN A 25 -20.95 -0.43 -7.22
CA ASN A 25 -21.34 0.71 -8.03
C ASN A 25 -20.34 1.86 -7.89
N ALA A 26 -19.33 1.79 -7.01
CA ALA A 26 -18.48 2.96 -6.73
C ALA A 26 -17.53 3.30 -7.88
N PHE A 27 -17.05 2.35 -8.68
CA PHE A 27 -16.16 2.69 -9.80
C PHE A 27 -16.94 3.19 -11.04
N GLU A 28 -18.18 2.75 -11.23
CA GLU A 28 -19.03 3.15 -12.36
C GLU A 28 -19.98 4.32 -12.02
N ALA A 29 -20.12 4.67 -10.73
CA ALA A 29 -20.87 5.82 -10.22
C ALA A 29 -20.03 6.85 -9.44
N ALA A 30 -18.72 6.65 -9.25
CA ALA A 30 -17.84 7.73 -8.81
C ALA A 30 -17.64 8.68 -9.99
N ALA A 31 -18.51 9.67 -10.10
CA ALA A 31 -18.18 10.88 -10.82
C ALA A 31 -16.76 11.32 -10.38
N PRO A 32 -15.94 11.86 -11.30
CA PRO A 32 -14.66 12.44 -10.90
C PRO A 32 -14.89 13.34 -9.69
N PRO A 33 -14.08 13.24 -8.63
CA PRO A 33 -14.38 13.82 -7.33
C PRO A 33 -14.79 15.28 -7.52
N SER A 34 -16.04 15.55 -7.13
CA SER A 34 -16.77 16.74 -7.55
C SER A 34 -16.30 17.98 -6.78
N ASP A 35 -15.71 17.76 -5.60
CA ASP A 35 -15.18 18.78 -4.70
C ASP A 35 -13.74 18.45 -4.24
N VAL A 36 -13.03 19.46 -3.76
CA VAL A 36 -11.66 19.35 -3.23
C VAL A 36 -11.61 18.47 -1.99
N GLY A 37 -12.65 18.45 -1.15
CA GLY A 37 -12.72 17.58 0.03
C GLY A 37 -12.64 16.09 -0.31
N GLU A 38 -13.42 15.66 -1.30
CA GLU A 38 -13.43 14.26 -1.78
C GLU A 38 -12.06 13.84 -2.36
N LYS A 39 -11.37 14.77 -3.04
CA LYS A 39 -10.00 14.53 -3.54
C LYS A 39 -9.01 14.31 -2.41
N ILE A 40 -9.11 15.11 -1.34
CA ILE A 40 -8.24 15.00 -0.17
C ILE A 40 -8.49 13.68 0.54
N ASP A 41 -9.74 13.26 0.68
CA ASP A 41 -10.09 11.97 1.30
C ASP A 41 -9.54 10.79 0.50
N MET A 42 -9.63 10.81 -0.83
CA MET A 42 -9.00 9.79 -1.69
C MET A 42 -7.48 9.74 -1.54
N LEU A 43 -6.82 10.90 -1.44
CA LEU A 43 -5.37 10.97 -1.21
C LEU A 43 -4.98 10.49 0.19
N ALA A 44 -5.81 10.75 1.20
CA ALA A 44 -5.61 10.28 2.56
C ALA A 44 -5.74 8.75 2.64
N GLU A 45 -6.75 8.16 2.00
CA GLU A 45 -6.90 6.71 1.91
C GLU A 45 -5.70 6.06 1.21
N LEU A 46 -5.30 6.61 0.06
CA LEU A 46 -4.12 6.15 -0.68
C LEU A 46 -2.84 6.22 0.16
N ARG A 47 -2.69 7.27 0.99
CA ARG A 47 -1.55 7.41 1.91
C ARG A 47 -1.54 6.33 2.98
N GLU A 48 -2.67 6.05 3.61
CA GLU A 48 -2.77 4.98 4.62
C GLU A 48 -2.53 3.59 4.01
N ASP A 49 -2.91 3.38 2.77
CA ASP A 49 -2.63 2.12 2.06
C ASP A 49 -1.13 1.98 1.75
N ASN A 50 -0.46 3.05 1.32
CA ASN A 50 1.01 3.03 1.15
C ASN A 50 1.73 2.79 2.47
N LYS A 51 1.24 3.32 3.59
CA LYS A 51 1.79 3.04 4.93
C LYS A 51 1.66 1.56 5.30
N THR A 52 0.52 0.95 5.02
CA THR A 52 0.30 -0.49 5.21
C THR A 52 1.24 -1.30 4.33
N LEU A 53 1.44 -0.86 3.09
CA LEU A 53 2.33 -1.51 2.14
C LEU A 53 3.80 -1.48 2.59
N VAL A 54 4.28 -0.37 3.16
CA VAL A 54 5.64 -0.30 3.76
C VAL A 54 5.79 -1.32 4.90
N ALA A 55 4.78 -1.45 5.78
CA ALA A 55 4.82 -2.40 6.88
C ALA A 55 4.90 -3.87 6.39
N ILE A 56 4.17 -4.20 5.32
CA ILE A 56 4.24 -5.51 4.68
C ILE A 56 5.63 -5.76 4.10
N HIS A 57 6.21 -4.79 3.39
CA HIS A 57 7.55 -4.95 2.83
C HIS A 57 8.61 -5.15 3.92
N ARG A 58 8.52 -4.44 5.05
CA ARG A 58 9.44 -4.65 6.18
C ARG A 58 9.29 -6.04 6.80
N SER A 59 8.07 -6.55 6.93
CA SER A 59 7.83 -7.93 7.38
C SER A 59 8.41 -8.97 6.40
N ALA A 60 8.29 -8.69 5.09
CA ALA A 60 8.87 -9.54 4.06
C ALA A 60 10.39 -9.53 4.07
N HIS A 61 10.99 -8.36 4.24
CA HIS A 61 12.43 -8.19 4.38
C HIS A 61 13.00 -8.99 5.55
N GLU A 62 12.38 -8.89 6.74
CA GLU A 62 12.79 -9.68 7.92
C GLU A 62 12.71 -11.19 7.63
N THR A 63 11.65 -11.62 6.93
CA THR A 63 11.47 -13.02 6.57
C THR A 63 12.55 -13.50 5.59
N THR A 64 12.89 -12.73 4.56
CA THR A 64 13.90 -13.14 3.58
C THR A 64 15.31 -13.04 4.13
N SER A 65 15.58 -12.01 4.94
CA SER A 65 16.87 -11.82 5.60
C SER A 65 17.16 -12.92 6.60
N SER A 66 16.17 -13.38 7.37
CA SER A 66 16.35 -14.49 8.33
C SER A 66 16.62 -15.84 7.66
N HIS A 67 16.38 -15.96 6.35
CA HIS A 67 16.64 -17.16 5.55
C HIS A 67 17.88 -17.03 4.66
N ASP A 68 18.68 -15.98 4.82
CA ASP A 68 19.85 -15.66 3.97
C ASP A 68 19.50 -15.56 2.47
N ASP A 69 18.23 -15.24 2.13
CA ASP A 69 17.81 -15.00 0.75
C ASP A 69 18.15 -13.58 0.33
N HIS A 70 19.43 -13.36 0.03
CA HIS A 70 19.95 -12.04 -0.35
C HIS A 70 19.31 -11.49 -1.63
N ALA A 71 19.00 -12.35 -2.60
CA ALA A 71 18.43 -11.92 -3.88
C ALA A 71 17.03 -11.30 -3.67
N THR A 72 16.16 -11.98 -2.93
CA THR A 72 14.82 -11.44 -2.63
C THR A 72 14.90 -10.27 -1.65
N THR A 73 15.79 -10.32 -0.66
CA THR A 73 15.96 -9.22 0.31
C THR A 73 16.32 -7.91 -0.41
N SER A 74 17.28 -7.92 -1.33
CA SER A 74 17.65 -6.73 -2.11
C SER A 74 16.53 -6.24 -3.04
N LEU A 75 15.67 -7.13 -3.55
CA LEU A 75 14.49 -6.72 -4.31
C LEU A 75 13.47 -5.98 -3.43
N ILE A 76 13.22 -6.50 -2.23
CA ILE A 76 12.28 -5.90 -1.28
C ILE A 76 12.78 -4.53 -0.79
N GLU A 77 14.08 -4.36 -0.58
CA GLU A 77 14.67 -3.06 -0.20
C GLU A 77 14.35 -1.96 -1.22
N ASN A 78 14.47 -2.26 -2.53
CA ASN A 78 14.07 -1.31 -3.57
C ASN A 78 12.57 -0.93 -3.47
N TRP A 79 11.71 -1.90 -3.17
CA TRP A 79 10.28 -1.62 -3.02
C TRP A 79 9.95 -0.86 -1.74
N ILE A 80 10.69 -1.06 -0.66
CA ILE A 80 10.60 -0.23 0.56
C ILE A 80 10.91 1.22 0.20
N ASP A 81 12.05 1.48 -0.44
CA ASP A 81 12.46 2.84 -0.82
C ASP A 81 11.41 3.52 -1.72
N GLU A 82 10.88 2.81 -2.72
CA GLU A 82 9.84 3.34 -3.60
C GLU A 82 8.54 3.66 -2.85
N THR A 83 8.10 2.77 -1.96
CA THR A 83 6.84 2.96 -1.22
C THR A 83 6.95 4.03 -0.16
N GLU A 84 8.11 4.17 0.50
CA GLU A 84 8.39 5.28 1.41
C GLU A 84 8.44 6.62 0.67
N ARG A 85 9.02 6.67 -0.53
CA ARG A 85 9.00 7.87 -1.37
C ARG A 85 7.59 8.27 -1.78
N ARG A 86 6.73 7.31 -2.14
CA ARG A 86 5.30 7.54 -2.44
C ARG A 86 4.56 8.07 -1.20
N LEU A 87 4.80 7.45 -0.04
CA LEU A 87 4.21 7.88 1.22
C LEU A 87 4.61 9.32 1.57
N TRP A 88 5.90 9.65 1.45
CA TRP A 88 6.40 11.01 1.65
C TRP A 88 5.76 11.98 0.67
N PHE A 89 5.72 11.65 -0.63
CA PHE A 89 5.10 12.52 -1.63
C PHE A 89 3.62 12.81 -1.31
N LEU A 90 2.83 11.78 -0.97
CA LEU A 90 1.43 11.92 -0.59
C LEU A 90 1.23 12.72 0.71
N PHE A 91 2.15 12.59 1.67
CA PHE A 91 2.16 13.42 2.86
C PHE A 91 2.41 14.89 2.50
N GLU A 92 3.41 15.15 1.65
CA GLU A 92 3.80 16.50 1.28
C GLU A 92 2.76 17.21 0.39
N THR A 93 1.98 16.47 -0.40
CA THR A 93 0.87 17.03 -1.19
C THR A 93 -0.34 17.35 -0.33
N THR A 94 -0.60 16.59 0.74
CA THR A 94 -1.77 16.79 1.62
C THR A 94 -1.55 17.82 2.73
N ARG A 95 -0.31 18.27 2.99
CA ARG A 95 0.00 19.25 4.06
C ARG A 95 -0.31 20.72 3.71
N ARG A 96 -0.52 21.05 2.43
CA ARG A 96 -0.65 22.44 1.93
C ARG A 96 -2.02 22.77 1.32
N SER A 97 -2.97 21.84 1.37
CA SER A 97 -4.32 22.00 0.83
C SER A 97 -5.30 22.53 1.86
#